data_AF-T0ZCR4-F1
#
_entry.id   AF-T0ZCR4-F1
#
_cell.length_a   1.000
_cell.length_b   1.000
_cell.length_c   1.000
_cell.angle_alpha   90.00
_cell.angle_beta   90.00
_cell.angle_gamma   90.00
#
_symmetry.space_group_name_H-M   'P 1'
#
loop_
_entity.id
_entity.type
_entity.pdbx_description
1 polymer ?
#
loop_
_entity_poly.entity_id
_entity_poly.type
_entity_poly.pdbx_seq_one_letter_code
_entity_poly.pdbx_strand_id
1 'polypeptide(L)'
;MKLLVTGGAGFIGSNFAHYWLNEHKRDEIIDIDKFTYAANKDNLRGLPEDRHTLIIGDIADQELVNKLVKSVDVVVNFAAESHVDNSISNSEPFIHSNIVGVHALLEAVRKYEKRFHQISTDEVYGSCH
;
A
#
# COMPACT_ATOMS: atom_id res chain seq x y z
N MET A 1 10.93 10.34 -9.84
CA MET A 1 10.90 9.81 -8.47
C MET A 1 10.38 8.39 -8.50
N LYS A 2 10.76 7.58 -7.53
CA LYS A 2 10.26 6.21 -7.39
C LYS A 2 9.40 6.07 -6.16
N LEU A 3 8.17 5.60 -6.34
CA LEU A 3 7.21 5.42 -5.27
C LEU A 3 7.05 3.93 -4.95
N LEU A 4 6.95 3.62 -3.66
CA LEU A 4 6.39 2.37 -3.18
C LEU A 4 4.92 2.63 -2.83
N VAL A 5 4.00 2.04 -3.59
CA VAL A 5 2.57 2.01 -3.27
C VAL A 5 2.29 0.65 -2.63
N THR A 6 1.58 0.64 -1.51
CA THR A 6 1.09 -0.60 -0.92
C THR A 6 -0.41 -0.71 -1.17
N GLY A 7 -0.92 -1.91 -1.44
CA GLY A 7 -2.35 -2.10 -1.69
C GLY A 7 -2.81 -1.52 -3.02
N GLY A 8 -1.91 -1.36 -4.00
CA GLY A 8 -2.19 -0.74 -5.28
C GLY A 8 -3.09 -1.58 -6.18
N ALA A 9 -3.27 -2.88 -5.93
CA ALA A 9 -4.27 -3.68 -6.64
C ALA A 9 -5.70 -3.49 -6.09
N GLY A 10 -5.85 -2.80 -4.96
CA GLY A 10 -7.15 -2.42 -4.38
C GLY A 10 -7.82 -1.25 -5.11
N PHE A 11 -9.00 -0.83 -4.63
CA PHE A 11 -9.81 0.20 -5.29
C PHE A 11 -9.14 1.58 -5.34
N ILE A 12 -8.80 2.15 -4.19
CA ILE A 12 -8.22 3.51 -4.12
C ILE A 12 -6.76 3.50 -4.61
N GLY A 13 -5.98 2.49 -4.21
CA GLY A 13 -4.56 2.36 -4.58
C GLY A 13 -4.34 2.28 -6.09
N SER A 14 -5.17 1.54 -6.82
CA SER A 14 -5.06 1.43 -8.28
C SER A 14 -5.38 2.76 -8.98
N ASN A 15 -6.43 3.45 -8.54
CA ASN A 15 -6.77 4.78 -9.06
C ASN A 15 -5.64 5.79 -8.81
N PHE A 16 -5.01 5.74 -7.64
CA PHE A 16 -3.82 6.54 -7.35
C PHE A 16 -2.67 6.21 -8.32
N ALA A 17 -2.39 4.93 -8.59
CA ALA A 17 -1.34 4.52 -9.52
C ALA A 17 -1.59 5.02 -10.96
N HIS A 18 -2.83 4.89 -11.45
CA HIS A 18 -3.25 5.41 -12.75
C HIS A 18 -3.08 6.93 -12.84
N TYR A 19 -3.60 7.66 -11.86
CA TYR A 19 -3.48 9.11 -11.79
C TYR A 19 -2.02 9.54 -11.78
N TRP A 20 -1.21 8.97 -10.89
CA TRP A 20 0.17 9.38 -10.69
C TRP A 20 1.02 9.13 -11.95
N LEU A 21 0.94 7.94 -12.55
CA LEU A 21 1.71 7.62 -13.75
C LEU A 21 1.22 8.38 -15.00
N ASN A 22 -0.02 8.88 -14.98
CA ASN A 22 -0.51 9.79 -16.00
C ASN A 22 0.04 11.20 -15.84
N GLU A 23 -0.02 11.79 -14.64
CA GLU A 23 0.42 13.17 -14.42
C GLU A 23 1.95 13.31 -14.34
N HIS A 24 2.65 12.28 -13.85
CA HIS A 24 4.09 12.27 -13.63
C HIS A 24 4.81 11.30 -14.58
N LYS A 25 5.00 11.73 -15.83
CA LYS A 25 5.53 10.89 -16.93
C LYS A 25 6.94 10.32 -16.72
N ARG A 26 7.70 10.83 -15.75
CA ARG A 26 9.08 10.39 -15.42
C ARG A 26 9.17 9.59 -14.13
N ASP A 27 8.04 9.40 -13.45
CA ASP A 27 8.01 8.68 -12.18
C ASP A 27 7.69 7.20 -12.41
N GLU A 28 8.14 6.40 -11.46
CA GLU A 28 7.97 4.96 -11.42
C GLU A 28 7.22 4.56 -10.14
N ILE A 29 6.38 3.53 -10.24
CA ILE A 29 5.69 2.92 -9.11
C ILE A 29 6.13 1.46 -8.99
N ILE A 30 6.57 1.09 -7.79
CA ILE A 30 6.57 -0.29 -7.32
C ILE A 30 5.31 -0.45 -6.48
N ASP A 31 4.43 -1.36 -6.88
CA ASP A 31 3.27 -1.75 -6.09
C ASP A 31 3.57 -3.04 -5.31
N ILE A 32 3.25 -3.06 -4.02
CA ILE A 32 3.24 -4.28 -3.20
C ILE A 32 1.81 -4.59 -2.74
N ASP A 33 1.33 -5.77 -3.10
CA ASP A 33 0.00 -6.23 -2.72
C ASP A 33 0.01 -7.71 -2.35
N LYS A 34 -0.71 -8.08 -1.29
CA LYS A 34 -0.81 -9.47 -0.82
C LYS A 34 -1.79 -10.30 -1.66
N PHE A 35 -2.52 -9.67 -2.58
CA PHE A 35 -3.58 -10.27 -3.37
C PHE A 35 -4.63 -10.97 -2.51
N THR A 36 -5.16 -10.26 -1.52
CA THR A 36 -6.31 -10.73 -0.74
C THR A 36 -7.60 -10.61 -1.56
N TYR A 37 -8.75 -10.91 -0.94
CA TYR A 37 -10.07 -10.84 -1.62
C TYR A 37 -10.38 -9.47 -2.24
N ALA A 38 -9.77 -8.39 -1.73
CA ALA A 38 -10.02 -7.03 -2.18
C ALA A 38 -9.17 -6.62 -3.40
N ALA A 39 -8.19 -7.43 -3.78
CA ALA A 39 -7.28 -7.13 -4.89
C ALA A 39 -7.84 -7.65 -6.22
N ASN A 40 -7.81 -6.81 -7.25
CA ASN A 40 -8.16 -7.22 -8.62
C ASN A 40 -7.06 -6.81 -9.60
N LYS A 41 -6.48 -7.80 -10.30
CA LYS A 41 -5.45 -7.55 -11.33
C LYS A 41 -5.96 -6.66 -12.47
N ASP A 42 -7.25 -6.71 -12.77
CA ASP A 42 -7.86 -5.88 -13.81
C ASP A 42 -7.79 -4.38 -13.46
N ASN A 43 -7.71 -4.02 -12.18
CA ASN A 43 -7.56 -2.63 -11.75
C ASN A 43 -6.21 -2.04 -12.20
N LEU A 44 -5.19 -2.88 -12.39
CA LEU A 44 -3.85 -2.46 -12.83
C LEU A 44 -3.71 -2.48 -14.36
N ARG A 45 -4.76 -2.88 -15.10
CA ARG A 45 -4.73 -2.96 -16.56
C ARG A 45 -4.58 -1.57 -17.18
N GLY A 46 -3.64 -1.43 -18.11
CA GLY A 46 -3.38 -0.17 -18.81
C GLY A 46 -2.31 0.71 -18.16
N LEU A 47 -1.75 0.28 -17.02
CA LEU A 47 -0.55 0.91 -16.48
C LEU A 47 0.67 0.62 -17.38
N PRO A 48 1.60 1.58 -17.51
CA PRO A 48 2.80 1.43 -18.33
C PRO A 48 3.76 0.39 -17.73
N GLU A 49 4.02 -0.71 -18.44
CA GLU A 49 4.84 -1.83 -17.95
C GLU A 49 6.30 -1.45 -17.65
N ASP A 50 6.82 -0.40 -18.29
CA ASP A 50 8.17 0.12 -18.07
C ASP A 50 8.30 0.99 -16.82
N ARG A 51 7.17 1.46 -16.25
CA ARG A 51 7.13 2.36 -15.10
C ARG A 51 6.30 1.85 -13.93
N HIS A 52 5.63 0.71 -14.09
CA HIS A 52 4.83 0.07 -13.06
C HIS A 52 5.28 -1.37 -12.84
N THR A 53 5.76 -1.66 -11.63
CA THR A 53 6.20 -3.01 -11.24
C THR A 53 5.33 -3.51 -10.10
N LEU A 54 4.65 -4.64 -10.31
CA LEU A 54 3.87 -5.32 -9.28
C LEU A 54 4.70 -6.38 -8.56
N ILE A 55 4.69 -6.36 -7.24
CA ILE A 55 5.32 -7.34 -6.37
C ILE A 55 4.25 -7.95 -5.47
N ILE A 56 4.08 -9.27 -5.56
CA ILE A 56 3.15 -9.99 -4.69
C ILE A 56 3.85 -10.26 -3.36
N GLY A 57 3.34 -9.70 -2.26
CA GLY A 57 3.97 -9.82 -0.96
C GLY A 57 3.16 -9.17 0.17
N ASP A 58 3.54 -9.47 1.41
CA ASP A 58 2.93 -8.90 2.60
C ASP A 58 3.74 -7.71 3.10
N ILE A 59 3.08 -6.61 3.47
CA ILE A 59 3.72 -5.46 4.11
C ILE A 59 4.24 -5.78 5.51
N ALA A 60 3.80 -6.88 6.13
CA ALA A 60 4.37 -7.38 7.38
C ALA A 60 5.70 -8.15 7.18
N ASP A 61 6.09 -8.47 5.94
CA ASP A 61 7.40 -9.08 5.65
C ASP A 61 8.49 -8.00 5.73
N GLN A 62 9.16 -7.98 6.88
CA GLN A 62 10.18 -6.99 7.19
C GLN A 62 11.38 -7.04 6.24
N GLU A 63 11.76 -8.21 5.72
CA GLU A 63 12.91 -8.34 4.81
C GLU A 63 12.55 -7.77 3.44
N LEU A 64 11.38 -8.14 2.91
CA LEU A 64 10.85 -7.62 1.66
C LEU A 64 10.68 -6.10 1.74
N VAL A 65 9.99 -5.60 2.76
CA VAL A 65 9.73 -4.17 2.95
C VAL A 65 11.03 -3.38 3.06
N ASN A 66 12.02 -3.87 3.81
CA ASN A 66 13.33 -3.20 3.88
C ASN A 66 13.99 -3.08 2.50
N LYS A 67 13.96 -4.15 1.70
CA LYS A 67 14.52 -4.15 0.34
C LYS A 67 13.81 -3.13 -0.55
N LEU A 68 12.48 -3.06 -0.50
CA LEU A 68 11.67 -2.15 -1.33
C LEU A 68 11.85 -0.70 -0.90
N VAL A 69 11.69 -0.40 0.39
CA VAL A 69 11.79 0.97 0.93
C VAL A 69 13.17 1.57 0.68
N LYS A 70 14.24 0.76 0.75
CA LYS A 70 15.61 1.21 0.41
C LYS A 70 15.71 1.70 -1.04
N SER A 71 14.96 1.10 -1.97
CA SER A 71 15.04 1.36 -3.41
C SER A 71 14.15 2.50 -3.92
N VAL A 72 13.31 3.08 -3.05
CA VAL A 72 12.34 4.13 -3.43
C VAL A 72 12.62 5.45 -2.72
N ASP A 73 11.96 6.51 -3.16
CA ASP A 73 12.04 7.86 -2.57
C ASP A 73 10.89 8.10 -1.57
N VAL A 74 9.69 7.62 -1.91
CA VAL A 74 8.45 7.86 -1.16
C VAL A 74 7.69 6.55 -1.00
N VAL A 75 7.06 6.38 0.15
CA VAL A 75 6.14 5.27 0.45
C VAL A 75 4.74 5.85 0.67
N VAL A 76 3.75 5.33 -0.05
CA VAL A 76 2.34 5.68 0.09
C VAL A 76 1.57 4.42 0.47
N ASN A 77 1.04 4.40 1.70
CA ASN A 77 0.46 3.19 2.26
C ASN A 77 -1.08 3.19 2.11
N PHE A 78 -1.62 2.38 1.19
CA PHE A 78 -3.06 2.09 1.09
C PHE A 78 -3.42 0.68 1.58
N ALA A 79 -2.44 -0.21 1.75
CA ALA A 79 -2.68 -1.58 2.22
C ALA A 79 -3.29 -1.59 3.62
N ALA A 80 -4.52 -2.10 3.70
CA ALA A 80 -5.24 -2.34 4.93
C ALA A 80 -6.32 -3.41 4.70
N GLU A 81 -6.64 -4.17 5.75
CA GLU A 81 -7.93 -4.83 5.86
C GLU A 81 -8.97 -3.79 6.24
N SER A 82 -10.02 -3.65 5.41
CA SER A 82 -10.92 -2.47 5.41
C SER A 82 -12.40 -2.79 5.57
N HIS A 83 -12.82 -4.06 5.53
CA HIS A 83 -14.23 -4.42 5.67
C HIS A 83 -14.64 -4.57 7.13
N VAL A 84 -15.44 -3.64 7.65
CA VAL A 84 -15.89 -3.59 9.04
C VAL A 84 -16.53 -4.91 9.50
N ASP A 85 -17.39 -5.52 8.69
CA ASP A 85 -18.07 -6.78 9.06
C ASP A 85 -17.10 -7.96 9.24
N ASN A 86 -16.02 -7.99 8.45
CA ASN A 86 -14.97 -9.01 8.58
C ASN A 86 -14.19 -8.83 9.88
N SER A 87 -14.03 -7.60 10.36
CA SER A 87 -13.32 -7.31 11.61
C SER A 87 -14.06 -7.82 12.85
N ILE A 88 -15.40 -7.79 12.81
CA ILE A 88 -16.26 -8.28 13.89
C ILE A 88 -16.21 -9.81 13.94
N SER A 89 -16.08 -10.46 12.77
CA SER A 89 -16.05 -11.91 12.64
C SER A 89 -14.66 -12.50 12.93
N ASN A 90 -13.59 -11.85 12.47
CA ASN A 90 -12.20 -12.21 12.77
C ASN A 90 -11.28 -10.98 12.72
N SER A 91 -10.78 -10.56 13.87
CA SER A 91 -9.90 -9.39 14.00
C SER A 91 -8.43 -9.65 13.68
N GLU A 92 -7.99 -10.91 13.61
CA GLU A 92 -6.56 -11.25 13.43
C GLU A 92 -5.96 -10.65 12.13
N PRO A 93 -6.61 -10.73 10.95
CA PRO A 93 -6.10 -10.10 9.73
C PRO A 93 -5.96 -8.57 9.86
N PHE A 94 -6.84 -7.92 10.62
CA PHE A 94 -6.79 -6.48 10.86
C PHE A 94 -5.58 -6.09 11.70
N ILE A 95 -5.30 -6.84 12.77
CA ILE A 95 -4.10 -6.60 13.59
C ILE A 95 -2.84 -6.82 12.75
N HIS A 96 -2.79 -7.91 11.99
CA HIS A 96 -1.61 -8.24 11.19
C HIS A 96 -1.35 -7.19 10.09
N SER A 97 -2.34 -6.87 9.26
CA SER A 97 -2.15 -5.91 8.18
C SER A 97 -2.07 -4.46 8.65
N ASN A 98 -3.00 -4.02 9.51
CA ASN A 98 -3.16 -2.59 9.82
C ASN A 98 -2.24 -2.13 10.96
N ILE A 99 -1.76 -3.04 11.81
CA ILE A 99 -0.85 -2.70 12.92
C ILE A 99 0.55 -3.22 12.62
N VAL A 100 0.71 -4.54 12.44
CA VAL A 100 2.05 -5.15 12.25
C VAL A 100 2.65 -4.72 10.91
N GLY A 101 1.86 -4.73 9.83
CA GLY A 101 2.30 -4.26 8.51
C GLY A 101 2.71 -2.79 8.50
N VAL A 102 1.91 -1.91 9.11
CA VAL A 102 2.24 -0.48 9.23
C VAL A 102 3.51 -0.28 10.06
N HIS A 103 3.66 -1.00 11.17
CA HIS A 103 4.88 -0.95 11.98
C HIS A 103 6.11 -1.35 11.16
N ALA A 104 6.03 -2.41 10.36
CA ALA A 104 7.14 -2.86 9.52
C ALA A 104 7.56 -1.80 8.47
N LEU A 105 6.58 -1.11 7.88
CA LEU A 105 6.81 0.01 6.97
C LEU A 105 7.47 1.20 7.70
N LEU A 106 6.96 1.58 8.87
CA LEU A 106 7.51 2.68 9.66
C LEU A 106 8.95 2.43 10.07
N GLU A 107 9.30 1.21 10.49
CA GLU A 107 10.67 0.86 10.84
C GLU A 107 11.62 0.93 9.63
N ALA A 108 11.18 0.45 8.47
CA ALA A 108 11.96 0.55 7.24
C ALA A 108 12.16 2.01 6.79
N VAL A 109 11.09 2.82 6.85
CA VAL A 109 11.13 4.25 6.53
C VAL A 109 12.06 5.00 7.48
N ARG A 110 11.97 4.72 8.79
CA ARG A 110 12.86 5.30 9.81
C ARG A 110 14.32 4.97 9.53
N LYS A 111 14.61 3.74 9.13
CA LYS A 111 15.96 3.26 8.85
C LYS A 111 16.59 3.88 7.60
N TYR A 112 15.80 4.12 6.56
CA TYR A 112 16.28 4.63 5.27
C TYR A 112 15.92 6.10 5.01
N GLU A 113 15.36 6.79 6.01
CA GLU A 113 14.98 8.21 6.00
C GLU A 113 14.15 8.59 4.77
N LYS A 114 13.09 7.82 4.52
CA LYS A 114 12.19 8.02 3.38
C LYS A 114 10.98 8.87 3.75
N ARG A 115 10.33 9.46 2.74
CA ARG A 115 9.03 10.10 2.95
C ARG A 115 7.95 9.04 3.04
N PHE A 116 7.08 9.14 4.03
CA PHE A 116 5.95 8.23 4.24
C PHE A 116 4.63 8.99 4.27
N HIS A 117 3.62 8.47 3.58
CA HIS A 117 2.26 8.98 3.61
C HIS A 117 1.30 7.83 3.97
N GLN A 118 0.65 7.96 5.13
CA GLN A 118 -0.35 7.01 5.60
C GLN A 118 -1.73 7.45 5.12
N ILE A 119 -2.41 6.59 4.38
CA ILE A 119 -3.82 6.76 4.07
C ILE A 119 -4.64 6.15 5.21
N SER A 120 -5.62 6.89 5.69
CA SER A 120 -6.48 6.48 6.81
C SER A 120 -7.95 6.80 6.47
N THR A 121 -8.83 6.54 7.42
CA THR A 121 -10.28 6.76 7.31
C THR A 121 -10.75 7.76 8.37
N ASP A 122 -11.89 8.40 8.12
CA ASP A 122 -12.60 9.25 9.08
C ASP A 122 -13.24 8.43 10.22
N GLU A 123 -13.46 7.13 10.02
CA GLU A 123 -14.00 6.22 11.04
C GLU A 123 -13.19 6.19 12.35
N VAL A 124 -11.92 6.62 12.32
CA VAL A 124 -11.08 6.76 13.53
C VAL A 124 -11.65 7.74 14.55
N TYR A 125 -12.54 8.65 14.14
CA TYR A 125 -13.18 9.62 15.02
C TYR A 125 -14.47 9.10 15.67
N GLY A 126 -14.96 7.93 15.28
CA GLY A 126 -16.22 7.37 15.76
C GLY A 126 -17.44 8.09 15.18
N SER A 127 -18.60 7.96 15.83
CA SER A 127 -19.85 8.53 15.33
C SER A 127 -19.89 10.05 15.49
N CYS A 128 -20.19 10.75 14.39
CA CYS A 128 -20.63 12.13 14.40
C CYS A 128 -22.07 12.17 14.94
N HIS A 129 -22.21 12.34 16.26
CA HIS A 129 -23.48 12.64 16.92
C HIS A 129 -23.60 14.13 17.23
#